data_AF-A0A1Z3N818-F1
#
_entry.id   AF-A0A1Z3N818-F1
#
_cell.length_a   1.000
_cell.length_b   1.000
_cell.length_c   1.000
_cell.angle_alpha   90.00
_cell.angle_beta   90.00
_cell.angle_gamma   90.00
#
_symmetry.space_group_name_H-M   'P 1'
#
loop_
_entity.id
_entity.type
_entity.pdbx_description
1 polymer ?
#
loop_
_entity_poly.entity_id
_entity_poly.type
_entity_poly.pdbx_seq_one_letter_code
_entity_poly.pdbx_strand_id
1 'polypeptide(L)'
;MNKDVIQGKWKEIKGDLHKAWGNITDDEWEKTKGDATAIAGILQQKYGMAKEEASEKVSSVFKSTRTAQEKVWTSRLLLRAVPHNSI
;
A
#
# COMPACT_ATOMS: atom_id res chain seq x y z
N MET A 1 9.43 2.62 -11.82
CA MET A 1 8.07 2.88 -11.31
C MET A 1 7.70 4.33 -11.58
N ASN A 2 6.46 4.62 -11.96
CA ASN A 2 6.01 5.99 -12.28
C ASN A 2 5.80 6.78 -10.97
N LYS A 3 6.78 7.60 -10.61
CA LYS A 3 6.86 8.40 -9.37
C LYS A 3 5.62 9.30 -9.14
N ASP A 4 4.94 9.67 -10.22
CA ASP A 4 3.75 10.52 -10.24
C ASP A 4 2.53 9.88 -9.55
N VAL A 5 2.33 8.56 -9.75
CA VAL A 5 1.20 7.82 -9.16
C VAL A 5 1.38 7.66 -7.65
N ILE A 6 2.63 7.58 -7.20
CA ILE A 6 2.98 7.39 -5.79
C ILE A 6 2.58 8.62 -4.98
N GLN A 7 2.81 9.83 -5.49
CA GLN A 7 2.46 11.05 -4.76
C GLN A 7 0.94 11.20 -4.58
N GLY A 8 0.14 10.87 -5.59
CA GLY A 8 -1.33 10.95 -5.51
C GLY A 8 -1.94 9.95 -4.52
N LYS A 9 -1.32 8.78 -4.35
CA LYS A 9 -1.77 7.73 -3.43
C LYS A 9 -0.93 7.61 -2.15
N TRP A 10 -0.03 8.56 -1.91
CA TRP A 10 0.95 8.47 -0.83
C TRP A 10 0.28 8.29 0.54
N LYS A 11 -0.84 8.97 0.77
CA LYS A 11 -1.60 8.91 2.03
C LYS A 11 -2.17 7.50 2.31
N GLU A 12 -2.61 6.78 1.28
CA GLU A 12 -3.07 5.38 1.42
C GLU A 12 -1.88 4.44 1.67
N ILE A 13 -0.82 4.60 0.88
CA ILE A 13 0.40 3.78 0.96
C ILE A 13 1.06 3.93 2.32
N LYS A 14 1.13 5.15 2.85
CA LYS A 14 1.62 5.46 4.20
C LYS A 14 0.90 4.67 5.28
N GLY A 15 -0.43 4.54 5.18
CA GLY A 15 -1.21 3.73 6.13
C GLY A 15 -0.83 2.24 6.08
N ASP A 16 -0.58 1.71 4.89
CA ASP A 16 -0.09 0.34 4.70
C ASP A 16 1.35 0.16 5.18
N LEU A 17 2.24 1.12 4.90
CA LEU A 17 3.61 1.13 5.42
C LEU A 17 3.60 1.16 6.97
N HIS A 18 2.77 1.99 7.59
CA HIS A 18 2.66 2.05 9.04
C HIS A 18 2.15 0.73 9.65
N LYS A 19 1.22 0.04 8.97
CA LYS A 19 0.76 -1.31 9.37
C LYS A 19 1.84 -2.37 9.21
N ALA A 20 2.60 -2.32 8.12
CA ALA A 20 3.67 -3.28 7.83
C ALA A 20 4.91 -3.07 8.72
N TRP A 21 5.21 -1.82 9.08
CA TRP A 21 6.37 -1.43 9.87
C TRP A 21 5.98 -0.48 11.01
N GLY A 22 5.27 -1.02 12.01
CA GLY A 22 4.80 -0.26 13.17
C GLY A 22 5.89 0.40 14.03
N ASN A 23 7.18 0.10 13.80
CA ASN A 23 8.30 0.78 14.46
C ASN A 23 8.67 2.14 13.83
N ILE A 24 8.09 2.47 12.67
CA ILE A 24 8.35 3.74 11.97
C ILE A 24 7.11 4.62 12.10
N THR A 25 7.31 5.80 12.68
CA THR A 25 6.23 6.77 12.95
C THR A 25 5.71 7.38 11.66
N ASP A 26 4.44 7.75 11.68
CA ASP A 26 3.73 8.49 10.64
C ASP A 26 4.53 9.72 10.10
N ASP A 27 5.16 10.50 10.98
CA ASP A 27 6.00 11.67 10.62
C ASP A 27 7.24 11.31 9.80
N GLU A 28 7.91 10.19 10.12
CA GLU A 28 9.07 9.70 9.38
C GLU A 28 8.68 9.29 7.97
N TRP A 29 7.50 8.68 7.81
CA TRP A 29 6.95 8.40 6.50
C TRP A 29 6.71 9.71 5.73
N GLU A 30 6.07 10.73 6.32
CA GLU A 30 5.79 11.99 5.61
C GLU A 30 7.04 12.67 5.06
N LYS A 31 8.14 12.61 5.79
CA LYS A 31 9.43 13.15 5.35
C LYS A 31 9.92 12.51 4.05
N THR A 32 9.60 11.25 3.80
CA THR A 32 9.95 10.56 2.54
C THR A 32 9.12 11.01 1.35
N LYS A 33 7.92 11.56 1.57
CA LYS A 33 6.96 11.97 0.51
C LYS A 33 6.72 10.91 -0.58
N GLY A 34 6.82 9.62 -0.24
CA GLY A 34 6.68 8.54 -1.21
C GLY A 34 7.90 8.26 -2.06
N ASP A 35 9.07 8.78 -1.68
CA ASP A 35 10.31 8.38 -2.32
C ASP A 35 10.73 6.99 -1.83
N ALA A 36 10.77 6.03 -2.76
CA ALA A 36 11.14 4.65 -2.48
C ALA A 36 12.58 4.52 -1.95
N THR A 37 13.49 5.41 -2.36
CA THR A 37 14.88 5.42 -1.89
C THR A 37 14.95 5.91 -0.45
N ALA A 38 14.24 6.99 -0.12
CA ALA A 38 14.16 7.51 1.23
C ALA A 38 13.54 6.49 2.20
N ILE A 39 12.45 5.84 1.77
CA ILE A 39 11.81 4.75 2.52
C ILE A 39 12.80 3.59 2.77
N ALA A 40 13.53 3.15 1.73
CA ALA A 40 14.53 2.10 1.88
C ALA A 40 15.67 2.50 2.83
N GLY A 41 16.05 3.77 2.87
CA GLY A 41 17.02 4.32 3.82
C GLY A 41 16.54 4.21 5.27
N ILE A 42 15.27 4.52 5.54
CA ILE A 42 14.69 4.35 6.89
C ILE A 42 14.69 2.88 7.31
N LEU A 43 14.33 1.97 6.39
CA LEU A 43 14.35 0.54 6.67
C LEU A 43 15.76 0.02 6.99
N GLN A 44 16.77 0.48 6.25
CA GLN A 44 18.17 0.20 6.55
C GLN A 44 18.57 0.71 7.93
N GLN A 45 18.21 1.96 8.28
CA GLN A 45 18.58 2.58 9.55
C GLN A 45 17.87 1.97 10.77
N LYS A 46 16.57 1.67 10.65
CA LYS A 46 15.71 1.22 11.76
C LYS A 46 15.75 -0.28 11.97
N TYR A 47 15.81 -1.05 10.89
CA TYR A 47 15.75 -2.51 10.92
C TYR A 47 17.07 -3.18 10.53
N GLY A 48 18.08 -2.43 10.08
CA GLY A 48 19.35 -3.02 9.62
C GLY A 48 19.21 -3.84 8.34
N MET A 49 18.14 -3.64 7.57
CA MET A 49 17.88 -4.41 6.34
C MET A 49 18.92 -4.10 5.25
N ALA A 50 19.23 -5.08 4.42
CA ALA A 50 20.02 -4.86 3.22
C ALA A 50 19.25 -3.97 2.23
N LYS A 51 19.97 -3.19 1.41
CA LYS A 51 19.38 -2.27 0.43
C LYS A 51 18.44 -2.98 -0.56
N GLU A 52 18.82 -4.18 -1.01
CA GLU A 52 17.98 -5.01 -1.88
C GLU A 52 16.70 -5.46 -1.19
N GLU A 53 16.80 -5.99 0.02
CA GLU A 53 15.63 -6.45 0.79
C GLU A 53 14.66 -5.30 1.07
N ALA A 54 15.19 -4.14 1.49
CA ALA A 54 14.40 -2.93 1.68
C ALA A 54 13.69 -2.51 0.39
N SER A 55 14.41 -2.45 -0.74
CA SER A 55 13.84 -2.08 -2.04
C SER A 55 12.73 -3.04 -2.48
N GLU A 56 12.93 -4.34 -2.28
CA GLU A 56 11.95 -5.37 -2.65
C GLU A 56 10.67 -5.27 -1.80
N LYS A 57 10.80 -5.12 -0.48
CA LYS A 57 9.65 -4.96 0.41
C LYS A 57 8.86 -3.70 0.09
N VAL A 58 9.55 -2.61 -0.21
CA VAL A 58 8.94 -1.33 -0.60
C VAL A 58 8.15 -1.50 -1.89
N SER A 59 8.77 -2.11 -2.90
CA SER A 59 8.11 -2.45 -4.17
C SER A 59 6.87 -3.35 -3.95
N SER A 60 6.93 -4.29 -3.02
CA SER A 60 5.80 -5.17 -2.68
C SER A 60 4.60 -4.40 -2.10
N VAL A 61 4.86 -3.47 -1.17
CA VAL A 61 3.80 -2.63 -0.59
C VAL A 61 3.20 -1.69 -1.63
N PHE A 62 4.02 -1.09 -2.50
CA PHE A 62 3.54 -0.27 -3.62
C PHE A 62 2.67 -1.03 -4.63
N LYS A 63 2.89 -2.34 -4.83
CA LYS A 63 2.04 -3.17 -5.70
C LYS A 63 0.70 -3.53 -5.07
N SER A 64 0.64 -3.64 -3.74
CA SER A 64 -0.53 -4.15 -3.02
C SER A 64 -1.67 -3.14 -2.88
N THR A 65 -1.43 -1.84 -3.12
CA THR A 65 -2.45 -0.77 -3.03
C THR A 65 -3.50 -0.80 -4.17
N ARG A 66 -3.55 -1.86 -4.99
CA ARG A 66 -4.49 -2.00 -6.12
C ARG A 66 -5.71 -2.88 -5.83
N THR A 67 -5.66 -3.75 -4.83
CA THR A 67 -6.60 -4.89 -4.72
C THR A 67 -7.74 -4.74 -3.71
N ALA A 68 -7.91 -3.56 -3.09
CA ALA A 68 -9.01 -3.32 -2.14
C ALA A 68 -10.32 -2.81 -2.78
N GLN A 69 -10.29 -2.30 -4.02
CA GLN A 69 -11.47 -1.68 -4.65
C GLN A 69 -12.46 -2.68 -5.27
N GLU A 70 -12.08 -3.94 -5.50
CA GLU A 70 -12.94 -4.91 -6.20
C GLU A 70 -13.94 -5.66 -5.29
N LYS A 71 -13.72 -5.69 -3.96
CA LYS A 71 -14.54 -6.49 -3.03
C LYS A 71 -15.80 -5.78 -2.51
N VAL A 72 -15.78 -4.45 -2.47
CA VAL A 72 -16.90 -3.65 -1.95
C VAL A 72 -18.01 -3.48 -3.01
N TRP A 73 -17.63 -3.37 -4.28
CA TRP A 73 -18.57 -3.19 -5.39
C TRP A 73 -19.33 -4.49 -5.74
N THR A 74 -18.64 -5.63 -5.70
CA THR A 74 -19.21 -6.96 -6.00
C THR A 74 -20.25 -7.39 -4.96
N SER A 75 -20.01 -7.11 -3.67
CA SER A 75 -20.95 -7.48 -2.59
C SER A 75 -22.24 -6.65 -2.60
N ARG A 76 -22.23 -5.44 -3.18
CA ARG A 76 -23.43 -4.60 -3.32
C ARG A 76 -24.25 -4.93 -4.57
N LEU A 77 -23.66 -5.50 -5.62
CA LEU A 77 -24.40 -5.99 -6.79
C LEU A 77 -25.10 -7.32 -6.52
N LEU A 78 -24.48 -8.23 -5.76
CA LEU A 78 -25.03 -9.57 -5.51
C LEU A 78 -26.28 -9.57 -4.60
N LEU A 79 -26.53 -8.50 -3.84
CA LEU A 79 -27.70 -8.40 -2.96
C LEU A 79 -28.97 -7.89 -3.68
N ARG A 80 -28.88 -7.44 -4.95
CA ARG A 80 -30.01 -6.87 -5.70
C ARG A 80 -30.45 -7.71 -6.90
N ALA A 81 -29.82 -8.86 -7.12
CA ALA A 81 -30.26 -9.85 -8.10
C ALA A 81 -30.78 -11.09 -7.37
N VAL A 82 -32.04 -11.04 -6.94
CA VAL A 82 -32.85 -12.26 -6.74
C VAL A 82 -33.40 -12.63 -8.12
N PRO A 83 -32.88 -13.68 -8.80
CA PRO A 83 -33.56 -14.23 -9.96
C PRO A 83 -34.80 -14.98 -9.46
N HIS A 84 -35.97 -14.35 -9.59
CA HIS A 84 -37.21 -15.10 -9.66
C HIS A 84 -37.28 -15.74 -11.05
N ASN A 85 -36.82 -16.98 -11.18
CA ASN A 85 -37.33 -17.89 -12.20
C ASN A 85 -37.18 -19.33 -11.70
N SER A 86 -38.13 -19.76 -10.87
CA SER A 86 -38.54 -21.15 -10.85
C SER A 86 -39.45 -21.40 -12.05
N ILE A 87 -39.22 -22.55 -12.68
CA ILE A 87 -39.97 -23.17 -13.80
C ILE A 87 -39.43 -22.81 -15.18
#